data_AF-A0A560L163-F1
#
_entry.id   AF-A0A560L163-F1
#
_cell.length_a   1.000
_cell.length_b   1.000
_cell.length_c   1.000
_cell.angle_alpha   90.00
_cell.angle_beta   90.00
_cell.angle_gamma   90.00
#
_symmetry.space_group_name_H-M   'P 1'
#
loop_
_entity.id
_entity.type
_entity.pdbx_description
1 polymer ?
#
loop_
_entity_poly.entity_id
_entity_poly.type
_entity_poly.pdbx_seq_one_letter_code
_entity_poly.pdbx_strand_id
1 'polypeptide(L)'
;MRHARIAELPGWMSRLGLTIVAASLLLMSAARAADIKQLTDKLPRAYIGEFLWDGDTTVQNVVITFDKVKALNEQNAEARGCGSYEIGRHVTKIGVEMFIRLSDLEVEIFERPPDGDGAFESEGSHRGKLSEDLQQIDAQWTTTASGKHGRLHLRAAASAACEPAAEL
;
A
#
# COMPACT_ATOMS: atom_id res chain seq x y z
N MET A 1 -8.85 -58.21 56.82
CA MET A 1 -9.33 -56.83 56.58
C MET A 1 -8.46 -56.21 55.50
N ARG A 2 -9.08 -55.59 54.50
CA ARG A 2 -8.52 -55.27 53.17
C ARG A 2 -7.70 -53.98 53.18
N HIS A 3 -6.60 -53.98 52.43
CA HIS A 3 -5.83 -52.80 52.01
C HIS A 3 -6.63 -51.90 51.07
N ALA A 4 -6.44 -50.59 51.18
CA ALA A 4 -6.56 -49.66 50.06
C ALA A 4 -5.51 -48.54 50.23
N ARG A 5 -4.45 -48.61 49.42
CA ARG A 5 -3.57 -47.47 49.13
C ARG A 5 -4.30 -46.59 48.12
N ILE A 6 -4.48 -45.31 48.43
CA ILE A 6 -4.87 -44.30 47.44
C ILE A 6 -3.57 -43.81 46.80
N ALA A 7 -3.47 -44.00 45.50
CA ALA A 7 -2.35 -43.57 44.67
C ALA A 7 -2.40 -42.05 44.44
N GLU A 8 -1.28 -41.39 44.68
CA GLU A 8 -1.01 -40.03 44.21
C GLU A 8 -0.88 -40.04 42.68
N LEU A 9 -1.61 -39.17 42.00
CA LEU A 9 -1.46 -38.92 40.56
C LEU A 9 -0.23 -38.04 40.32
N PRO A 10 0.74 -38.44 39.48
CA PRO A 10 1.91 -37.63 39.20
C PRO A 10 1.59 -36.51 38.20
N GLY A 11 1.96 -35.29 38.58
CA GLY A 11 1.82 -34.07 37.78
C GLY A 11 2.77 -34.03 36.58
N TRP A 12 2.42 -34.73 35.51
CA TRP A 12 3.20 -34.70 34.26
C TRP A 12 2.31 -34.58 33.02
N MET A 13 1.56 -33.48 32.86
CA MET A 13 0.92 -33.13 31.57
C MET A 13 0.92 -31.64 31.23
N SER A 14 1.81 -30.81 31.81
CA SER A 14 1.83 -29.35 31.55
C SER A 14 2.97 -28.84 30.66
N ARG A 15 3.74 -29.73 29.99
CA ARG A 15 4.94 -29.30 29.20
C ARG A 15 4.83 -29.45 27.67
N LEU A 16 3.74 -30.03 27.15
CA LEU A 16 3.53 -30.21 25.71
C LEU A 16 2.85 -29.01 25.02
N GLY A 17 2.27 -28.07 25.78
CA GLY A 17 1.61 -26.88 25.21
C GLY A 17 2.55 -25.72 24.85
N LEU A 18 3.75 -25.65 25.46
CA LEU A 18 4.63 -24.47 25.30
C LEU A 18 5.54 -24.53 24.07
N THR A 19 5.92 -25.71 23.60
CA THR A 19 6.82 -25.86 22.43
C THR A 19 6.09 -25.67 21.10
N ILE A 20 4.80 -25.98 21.04
CA ILE A 20 3.99 -25.80 19.82
C ILE A 20 3.79 -24.31 19.52
N VAL A 21 3.51 -23.49 20.54
CA VAL A 21 3.23 -22.05 20.37
C VAL A 21 4.43 -21.28 19.81
N ALA A 22 5.65 -21.56 20.31
CA ALA A 22 6.86 -20.88 19.85
C ALA A 22 7.19 -21.19 18.38
N ALA A 23 7.02 -22.44 17.95
CA ALA A 23 7.27 -22.84 16.56
C ALA A 23 6.26 -22.19 15.59
N SER A 24 4.97 -22.12 15.96
CA SER A 24 3.95 -21.46 15.13
C SER A 24 4.17 -19.95 14.98
N LEU A 25 4.65 -19.27 16.02
CA LEU A 25 4.93 -17.83 15.96
C LEU A 25 6.10 -17.51 15.02
N LEU A 26 7.16 -18.32 15.05
CA LEU A 26 8.32 -18.16 14.16
C LEU A 26 7.95 -18.39 12.69
N LEU A 27 7.11 -19.38 12.40
CA LEU A 27 6.63 -19.67 11.04
C LEU A 27 5.77 -18.52 10.48
N MET A 28 4.92 -17.91 11.30
CA MET A 28 4.09 -16.77 10.87
C MET A 28 4.93 -15.52 10.53
N SER A 29 5.98 -15.23 11.30
CA SER A 29 6.87 -14.08 11.00
C SER A 29 7.68 -14.31 9.71
N ALA A 30 8.20 -15.53 9.51
CA ALA A 30 8.92 -15.88 8.28
C ALA A 30 8.05 -15.79 7.01
N ALA A 31 6.79 -16.25 7.09
CA ALA A 31 5.84 -16.14 5.99
C ALA A 31 5.57 -14.67 5.63
N ARG A 32 5.31 -13.81 6.63
CA ARG A 32 5.07 -12.37 6.41
C ARG A 32 6.28 -11.66 5.79
N ALA A 33 7.49 -12.00 6.25
CA ALA A 33 8.71 -11.44 5.67
C ALA A 33 8.86 -11.84 4.18
N ALA A 34 8.49 -13.07 3.82
CA ALA A 34 8.51 -13.53 2.43
C ALA A 34 7.45 -12.80 1.57
N ASP A 35 6.24 -12.64 2.08
CA ASP A 35 5.15 -11.93 1.39
C ASP A 35 5.52 -10.47 1.11
N ILE A 36 6.09 -9.78 2.10
CA ILE A 36 6.63 -8.42 1.94
C ILE A 36 7.70 -8.39 0.87
N LYS A 37 8.69 -9.27 0.96
CA LYS A 37 9.79 -9.27 -0.01
C LYS A 37 9.24 -9.49 -1.42
N GLN A 38 8.29 -10.41 -1.57
CA GLN A 38 7.64 -10.65 -2.85
C GLN A 38 6.90 -9.41 -3.36
N LEU A 39 6.14 -8.73 -2.52
CA LEU A 39 5.46 -7.48 -2.89
C LEU A 39 6.47 -6.41 -3.31
N THR A 40 7.49 -6.14 -2.49
CA THR A 40 8.47 -5.08 -2.77
C THR A 40 9.29 -5.34 -4.03
N ASP A 41 9.54 -6.62 -4.35
CA ASP A 41 10.28 -7.03 -5.55
C ASP A 41 9.40 -6.99 -6.81
N LYS A 42 8.11 -7.34 -6.69
CA LYS A 42 7.20 -7.48 -7.83
C LYS A 42 6.35 -6.24 -8.12
N LEU A 43 6.23 -5.30 -7.18
CA LEU A 43 5.42 -4.11 -7.38
C LEU A 43 5.92 -3.34 -8.62
N PRO A 44 5.05 -3.09 -9.62
CA PRO A 44 5.39 -2.29 -10.78
C PRO A 44 5.94 -0.92 -10.39
N ARG A 45 6.94 -0.46 -11.15
CA ARG A 45 7.60 0.84 -10.92
C ARG A 45 6.91 1.99 -11.62
N ALA A 46 5.96 1.72 -12.49
CA ALA A 46 5.21 2.72 -13.23
C ALA A 46 3.74 2.28 -13.37
N TYR A 47 2.86 3.25 -13.21
CA TYR A 47 1.42 3.13 -13.42
C TYR A 47 0.93 4.31 -14.26
N ILE A 48 0.03 4.04 -15.21
CA ILE A 48 -0.56 5.04 -16.09
C ILE A 48 -2.07 4.84 -16.10
N GLY A 49 -2.81 5.93 -16.12
CA GLY A 49 -4.25 5.87 -16.29
C GLY A 49 -4.87 7.25 -16.16
N GLU A 50 -5.99 7.32 -15.45
CA GLU A 50 -6.87 8.48 -15.48
C GLU A 50 -7.42 8.81 -14.10
N PHE A 51 -7.66 10.10 -13.89
CA PHE A 51 -8.41 10.63 -12.78
C PHE A 51 -9.60 11.46 -13.28
N LEU A 52 -10.74 11.31 -12.60
CA LEU A 52 -11.96 12.04 -12.90
C LEU A 52 -12.67 12.46 -11.61
N TRP A 53 -12.91 13.76 -11.46
CA TRP A 53 -13.75 14.28 -10.38
C TRP A 53 -15.21 13.84 -10.54
N ASP A 54 -15.87 13.53 -9.43
CA ASP A 54 -17.30 13.24 -9.45
C ASP A 54 -18.07 14.51 -9.88
N GLY A 55 -18.90 14.37 -10.92
CA GLY A 55 -19.66 15.47 -11.51
C GLY A 55 -18.90 16.31 -12.54
N ASP A 56 -17.64 15.97 -12.85
CA ASP A 56 -16.87 16.56 -13.95
C ASP A 56 -16.82 15.57 -15.14
N THR A 57 -16.49 16.09 -16.33
CA THR A 57 -16.22 15.30 -17.54
C THR A 57 -14.78 15.45 -18.02
N THR A 58 -14.00 16.31 -17.37
CA THR A 58 -12.59 16.55 -17.68
C THR A 58 -11.74 15.40 -17.14
N VAL A 59 -11.29 14.53 -18.04
CA VAL A 59 -10.34 13.46 -17.74
C VAL A 59 -8.94 14.07 -17.57
N GLN A 60 -8.26 13.67 -16.51
CA GLN A 60 -6.86 14.02 -16.26
C GLN A 60 -6.03 12.75 -16.44
N ASN A 61 -5.08 12.75 -17.38
CA ASN A 61 -4.19 11.60 -17.55
C ASN A 61 -3.17 11.60 -16.42
N VAL A 62 -2.97 10.45 -15.79
CA VAL A 62 -2.11 10.30 -14.61
C VAL A 62 -0.99 9.34 -14.91
N VAL A 63 0.23 9.74 -14.53
CA VAL A 63 1.39 8.86 -14.44
C VAL A 63 1.85 8.85 -12.99
N ILE A 64 2.14 7.67 -12.45
CA ILE A 64 2.80 7.50 -11.15
C ILE A 64 4.01 6.59 -11.35
N THR A 65 5.14 6.97 -10.79
CA THR A 65 6.35 6.15 -10.77
C THR A 65 6.89 6.02 -9.36
N PHE A 66 7.44 4.85 -9.04
CA PHE A 66 8.01 4.56 -7.72
C PHE A 66 9.51 4.29 -7.83
N ASP A 67 10.32 5.18 -7.30
CA ASP A 67 11.78 5.04 -7.21
C ASP A 67 12.19 4.17 -6.01
N LYS A 68 11.38 4.20 -4.94
CA LYS A 68 11.64 3.45 -3.70
C LYS A 68 10.42 2.68 -3.27
N VAL A 69 10.60 1.38 -3.03
CA VAL A 69 9.58 0.51 -2.42
C VAL A 69 10.26 -0.27 -1.30
N LYS A 70 9.71 -0.21 -0.09
CA LYS A 70 10.27 -0.88 1.09
C LYS A 70 9.19 -1.39 2.02
N ALA A 71 9.55 -2.36 2.85
CA ALA A 71 8.76 -2.72 4.02
C ALA A 71 8.73 -1.55 5.01
N LEU A 72 7.54 -1.22 5.52
CA LEU A 72 7.39 -0.33 6.67
C LEU A 72 7.38 -1.13 7.98
N ASN A 73 6.70 -2.26 7.98
CA ASN A 73 6.65 -3.26 9.05
C ASN A 73 6.16 -4.61 8.47
N GLU A 74 5.91 -5.62 9.30
CA GLU A 74 5.46 -6.96 8.87
C GLU A 74 4.08 -6.99 8.16
N GLN A 75 3.35 -5.88 8.11
CA GLN A 75 1.98 -5.81 7.59
C GLN A 75 1.81 -4.74 6.51
N ASN A 76 2.79 -3.85 6.34
CA ASN A 76 2.66 -2.69 5.47
C ASN A 76 3.93 -2.45 4.66
N ALA A 77 3.75 -2.07 3.41
CA ALA A 77 4.80 -1.55 2.55
C ALA A 77 4.57 -0.07 2.25
N GLU A 78 5.65 0.62 1.93
CA GLU A 78 5.67 2.01 1.53
C GLU A 78 6.36 2.13 0.16
N ALA A 79 5.71 2.81 -0.77
CA ALA A 79 6.23 3.17 -2.08
C ALA A 79 6.28 4.69 -2.22
N ARG A 80 7.45 5.23 -2.59
CA ARG A 80 7.65 6.65 -2.84
C ARG A 80 8.08 6.85 -4.29
N GLY A 81 7.80 8.04 -4.81
CA GLY A 81 8.30 8.50 -6.09
C GLY A 81 7.60 9.78 -6.51
N CYS A 82 7.26 9.88 -7.79
CA CYS A 82 6.62 11.06 -8.33
C CYS A 82 5.43 10.70 -9.23
N GLY A 83 4.56 11.68 -9.45
CA GLY A 83 3.46 11.57 -10.39
C GLY A 83 3.27 12.83 -11.22
N SER A 84 2.44 12.72 -12.24
CA SER A 84 2.04 13.85 -13.05
C SER A 84 0.60 13.73 -13.52
N TYR A 85 -0.10 14.86 -13.51
CA TYR A 85 -1.43 15.03 -14.09
C TYR A 85 -1.32 15.84 -15.39
N GLU A 86 -1.93 15.36 -16.46
CA GLU A 86 -2.02 16.06 -17.74
C GLU A 86 -3.46 16.38 -18.10
N ILE A 87 -3.73 17.67 -18.32
CA ILE A 87 -5.01 18.19 -18.82
C ILE A 87 -4.71 19.01 -20.08
N GLY A 88 -5.10 18.49 -21.24
CA GLY A 88 -4.83 19.14 -22.53
C GLY A 88 -3.33 19.20 -22.86
N ARG A 89 -2.70 20.35 -22.64
CA ARG A 89 -1.23 20.53 -22.79
C ARG A 89 -0.55 20.95 -21.49
N HIS A 90 -1.30 21.04 -20.39
CA HIS A 90 -0.78 21.42 -19.10
C HIS A 90 -0.42 20.18 -18.30
N VAL A 91 0.81 20.12 -17.80
CA VAL A 91 1.31 19.03 -16.96
C VAL A 91 1.63 19.58 -15.58
N THR A 92 1.02 19.00 -14.56
CA THR A 92 1.33 19.27 -13.15
C THR A 92 2.09 18.08 -12.58
N LYS A 93 3.28 18.33 -12.02
CA LYS A 93 4.13 17.29 -11.41
C LYS A 93 3.97 17.31 -9.89
N ILE A 94 4.01 16.14 -9.26
CA ILE A 94 3.79 15.97 -7.83
C ILE A 94 4.72 14.91 -7.24
N GLY A 95 4.96 14.99 -5.93
CA GLY A 95 5.51 13.87 -5.17
C GLY A 95 4.41 12.87 -4.81
N VAL A 96 4.74 11.58 -4.74
CA VAL A 96 3.78 10.52 -4.39
C VAL A 96 4.33 9.66 -3.25
N GLU A 97 3.46 9.35 -2.29
CA GLU A 97 3.72 8.40 -1.21
C GLU A 97 2.52 7.47 -1.06
N MET A 98 2.73 6.18 -1.29
CA MET A 98 1.69 5.14 -1.21
C MET A 98 2.00 4.14 -0.10
N PHE A 99 1.01 3.88 0.73
CA PHE A 99 1.02 2.80 1.72
C PHE A 99 0.18 1.64 1.23
N ILE A 100 0.68 0.42 1.40
CA ILE A 100 0.01 -0.82 0.98
C ILE A 100 -0.13 -1.72 2.20
N ARG A 101 -1.36 -2.11 2.53
CA ARG A 101 -1.62 -3.12 3.56
C ARG A 101 -1.63 -4.50 2.95
N LEU A 102 -0.78 -5.40 3.44
CA LEU A 102 -0.53 -6.67 2.79
C LEU A 102 -1.67 -7.68 2.89
N SER A 103 -2.47 -7.62 3.95
CA SER A 103 -3.54 -8.60 4.20
C SER A 103 -4.59 -8.66 3.09
N ASP A 104 -4.81 -7.54 2.42
CA ASP A 104 -5.93 -7.33 1.53
C ASP A 104 -5.66 -6.28 0.45
N LEU A 105 -4.40 -5.89 0.28
CA LEU A 105 -3.91 -4.97 -0.74
C LEU A 105 -4.66 -3.63 -0.79
N GLU A 106 -5.13 -3.15 0.37
CA GLU A 106 -5.61 -1.77 0.45
C GLU A 106 -4.45 -0.80 0.27
N VAL A 107 -4.72 0.24 -0.50
CA VAL A 107 -3.77 1.31 -0.74
C VAL A 107 -4.30 2.64 -0.26
N GLU A 108 -3.39 3.46 0.23
CA GLU A 108 -3.61 4.87 0.45
C GLU A 108 -2.47 5.66 -0.20
N ILE A 109 -2.82 6.59 -1.11
CA ILE A 109 -1.87 7.38 -1.89
C ILE A 109 -2.03 8.85 -1.49
N PHE A 110 -0.93 9.44 -1.05
CA PHE A 110 -0.80 10.86 -0.75
C PHE A 110 -0.03 11.57 -1.85
N GLU A 111 -0.49 12.77 -2.18
CA GLU A 111 0.08 13.63 -3.20
C GLU A 111 0.70 14.85 -2.55
N ARG A 112 1.97 15.11 -2.84
CA ARG A 112 2.65 16.34 -2.43
C ARG A 112 2.67 17.30 -3.62
N PRO A 113 2.19 18.54 -3.45
CA PRO A 113 2.17 19.51 -4.54
C PRO A 113 3.60 19.78 -5.05
N PRO A 114 3.76 20.28 -6.28
CA PRO A 114 5.05 20.80 -6.73
C PRO A 114 5.50 21.93 -5.81
N ASP A 115 6.82 22.15 -5.72
CA ASP A 115 7.36 23.32 -5.03
C ASP A 115 6.85 24.60 -5.74
N GLY A 116 5.90 25.31 -5.11
CA GLY A 116 5.32 26.57 -5.59
C GLY A 116 3.85 26.80 -5.20
N ASP A 117 3.37 28.04 -5.37
CA ASP A 117 2.06 28.52 -4.93
C ASP A 117 0.87 28.09 -5.85
N GLY A 118 0.91 26.88 -6.39
CA GLY A 118 -0.13 26.37 -7.29
C GLY A 118 -1.44 26.01 -6.57
N ALA A 119 -2.58 26.19 -7.24
CA ALA A 119 -3.91 25.77 -6.76
C ALA A 119 -4.15 24.24 -6.87
N PHE A 120 -3.10 23.44 -6.68
CA PHE A 120 -3.19 21.98 -6.73
C PHE A 120 -3.84 21.45 -5.45
N GLU A 121 -4.86 20.61 -5.61
CA GLU A 121 -5.57 20.00 -4.48
C GLU A 121 -4.73 18.85 -3.90
N SER A 122 -4.06 19.09 -2.77
CA SER A 122 -3.26 18.09 -2.07
C SER A 122 -3.77 17.77 -0.67
N GLU A 123 -4.88 18.37 -0.23
CA GLU A 123 -5.42 18.14 1.12
C GLU A 123 -6.33 16.90 1.14
N GLY A 124 -5.80 15.73 0.78
CA GLY A 124 -6.56 14.48 0.75
C GLY A 124 -5.68 13.27 0.49
N SER A 125 -6.32 12.13 0.24
CA SER A 125 -5.65 10.93 -0.23
C SER A 125 -6.57 10.11 -1.14
N HIS A 126 -5.95 9.33 -2.04
CA HIS A 126 -6.65 8.27 -2.75
C HIS A 126 -6.68 7.04 -1.87
N ARG A 127 -7.87 6.49 -1.58
CA ARG A 127 -8.04 5.23 -0.85
C ARG A 127 -8.67 4.19 -1.76
N GLY A 128 -8.12 2.98 -1.78
CA GLY A 128 -8.57 1.98 -2.74
C GLY A 128 -7.90 0.62 -2.60
N LYS A 129 -7.82 -0.10 -3.73
CA LYS A 129 -7.26 -1.46 -3.83
C LYS A 129 -6.21 -1.55 -4.92
N LEU A 130 -5.15 -2.29 -4.62
CA LEU A 130 -4.22 -2.84 -5.59
C LEU A 130 -4.70 -4.27 -5.92
N SER A 131 -4.78 -4.59 -7.21
CA SER A 131 -5.17 -5.94 -7.66
C SER A 131 -4.17 -7.00 -7.19
N GLU A 132 -4.61 -8.26 -7.08
CA GLU A 132 -3.76 -9.38 -6.60
C GLU A 132 -2.53 -9.62 -7.49
N ASP A 133 -2.65 -9.34 -8.80
CA ASP A 133 -1.54 -9.41 -9.76
C ASP A 133 -0.67 -8.13 -9.76
N LEU A 134 -1.00 -7.16 -8.90
CA LEU A 134 -0.36 -5.86 -8.76
C LEU A 134 -0.45 -4.98 -10.03
N GLN A 135 -1.25 -5.36 -11.03
CA GLN A 135 -1.28 -4.67 -12.32
C GLN A 135 -2.27 -3.50 -12.39
N GLN A 136 -3.14 -3.35 -11.40
CA GLN A 136 -4.20 -2.34 -11.40
C GLN A 136 -4.35 -1.70 -10.02
N ILE A 137 -4.48 -0.38 -10.00
CA ILE A 137 -4.85 0.38 -8.82
C ILE A 137 -6.16 1.11 -9.13
N ASP A 138 -7.17 0.86 -8.31
CA ASP A 138 -8.42 1.61 -8.32
C ASP A 138 -8.60 2.27 -6.97
N ALA A 139 -8.79 3.58 -6.95
CA ALA A 139 -8.92 4.35 -5.73
C ALA A 139 -9.86 5.54 -5.88
N GLN A 140 -10.34 6.04 -4.74
CA GLN A 140 -11.15 7.25 -4.67
C GLN A 140 -10.39 8.31 -3.89
N TRP A 141 -10.19 9.48 -4.50
CA TRP A 141 -9.77 10.68 -3.80
C TRP A 141 -10.88 11.18 -2.88
N THR A 142 -10.52 11.66 -1.69
CA THR A 142 -11.42 12.46 -0.86
C THR A 142 -10.68 13.68 -0.31
N THR A 143 -11.15 14.88 -0.63
CA THR A 143 -10.60 16.11 -0.03
C THR A 143 -11.01 16.18 1.44
N THR A 144 -10.07 16.55 2.31
CA THR A 144 -10.29 16.69 3.75
C THR A 144 -11.19 17.87 4.07
N ALA A 145 -10.97 19.02 3.41
CA ALA A 145 -11.70 20.25 3.70
C ALA A 145 -13.15 20.25 3.17
N SER A 146 -13.37 19.73 1.96
CA SER A 146 -14.67 19.86 1.27
C SER A 146 -15.44 18.55 1.07
N GLY A 147 -14.82 17.40 1.37
CA GLY A 147 -15.41 16.08 1.12
C GLY A 147 -15.66 15.77 -0.36
N LYS A 148 -15.09 16.53 -1.31
CA LYS A 148 -15.17 16.22 -2.73
C LYS A 148 -14.47 14.90 -3.04
N HIS A 149 -15.01 14.19 -4.03
CA HIS A 149 -14.53 12.88 -4.43
C HIS A 149 -14.15 12.84 -5.91
N GLY A 150 -13.18 12.00 -6.24
CA GLY A 150 -12.83 11.67 -7.62
C GLY A 150 -12.31 10.24 -7.71
N ARG A 151 -12.38 9.63 -8.89
CA ARG A 151 -11.92 8.26 -9.11
C ARG A 151 -10.60 8.26 -9.85
N LEU A 152 -9.69 7.41 -9.37
CA LEU A 152 -8.39 7.12 -9.95
C LEU A 152 -8.39 5.68 -10.45
N HIS A 153 -8.05 5.49 -11.71
CA HIS A 153 -7.92 4.18 -12.34
C HIS A 153 -6.57 4.09 -13.03
N LEU A 154 -5.70 3.20 -12.56
CA LEU A 154 -4.34 3.05 -13.07
C LEU A 154 -4.03 1.61 -13.46
N ARG A 155 -3.19 1.46 -14.48
CA ARG A 155 -2.62 0.17 -14.89
C ARG A 155 -1.10 0.23 -14.90
N ALA A 156 -0.48 -0.86 -14.51
CA ALA A 156 0.96 -1.01 -14.55
C ALA A 156 1.48 -0.82 -15.99
N ALA A 157 2.61 -0.14 -16.09
CA ALA A 157 3.33 0.08 -17.33
C ALA A 157 4.77 -0.45 -17.20
N ALA A 158 5.36 -0.89 -18.31
CA ALA A 158 6.74 -1.36 -18.33
C ALA A 158 7.73 -0.25 -17.93
N SER A 159 7.44 0.98 -18.36
CA SER A 159 8.13 2.19 -17.95
C SER A 159 7.21 3.40 -18.18
N ALA A 160 7.46 4.46 -17.43
CA ALA A 160 6.90 5.78 -17.67
C ALA A 160 7.93 6.82 -17.23
N ALA A 161 7.97 7.95 -17.92
CA ALA A 161 8.72 9.09 -17.46
C ALA A 161 7.79 9.97 -16.64
N CYS A 162 8.01 10.00 -15.34
CA CYS A 162 7.65 11.15 -14.54
C CYS A 162 8.91 12.02 -14.56
N GLU A 163 9.06 12.90 -15.56
CA GLU A 163 10.23 13.77 -15.59
C GLU A 163 10.27 14.55 -14.27
N PRO A 164 11.37 14.54 -13.50
CA PRO A 164 11.41 15.24 -12.22
C PRO A 164 11.08 16.73 -12.42
N ALA A 165 10.43 17.34 -11.43
CA ALA A 165 10.70 18.75 -11.19
C ALA A 165 12.18 18.79 -10.82
N ALA A 166 13.01 19.41 -11.65
CA ALA A 166 14.40 19.61 -11.29
C ALA A 166 14.39 20.31 -9.92
N GLU A 167 14.99 19.69 -8.91
CA GLU A 167 15.39 20.40 -7.71
C GLU A 167 16.24 21.59 -8.17
N LEU A 168 15.75 22.82 -7.94
CA LEU A 168 16.53 24.05 -8.09
C LEU A 168 17.12 24.43 -6.74
#